data_AF-A0A1H1HER6-F1
#
_entry.id   AF-A0A1H1HER6-F1
#
_cell.length_a   1.000
_cell.length_b   1.000
_cell.length_c   1.000
_cell.angle_alpha   90.00
_cell.angle_beta   90.00
_cell.angle_gamma   90.00
#
_symmetry.space_group_name_H-M   'P 1'
#
loop_
_entity.id
_entity.type
_entity.pdbx_description
1 polymer ?
#
loop_
_entity_poly.entity_id
_entity_poly.type
_entity_poly.pdbx_seq_one_letter_code
_entity_poly.pdbx_strand_id
1 'polypeptide(L)'
;MAVLLAGTYLMRRRIAFSVGGALREWRAERKERRLAVADTHPDEQPTDEFPVPVPRAKPELEPTQEPRPVLEPAEIAAGSAVAYAISLAALRGTGLVGPGAEGVARAILVELLTGIDFPAEVVMPHGLARRLLGDAVTAKHPALVVLDSVRDVVTHVEVEIVRRTGEREGLGGHKDLPWLFVMAAPGEAAEALDRAITAGAESLVLGVMVDRWPYGITCAVDTDGTITHLEGKDAPPWVGHRIPTLTLNQAMSTLFP
;
A
#
# COMPACT_ATOMS: atom_id res chain seq x y z
N MET A 1 -0.87 -4.39 -38.54
CA MET A 1 -1.41 -4.78 -37.22
C MET A 1 -0.46 -4.38 -36.09
N ALA A 2 0.07 -3.14 -36.11
CA ALA A 2 1.11 -2.66 -35.17
C ALA A 2 0.73 -1.34 -34.47
N VAL A 3 -0.44 -0.76 -34.79
CA VAL A 3 -0.85 0.56 -34.30
C VAL A 3 -1.70 0.47 -33.02
N LEU A 4 -2.28 -0.70 -32.71
CA LEU A 4 -3.09 -0.91 -31.49
C LEU A 4 -2.28 -1.14 -30.20
N LEU A 5 -1.00 -1.51 -30.30
CA LEU A 5 -0.11 -1.70 -29.13
C LEU A 5 0.50 -0.39 -28.61
N ALA A 6 0.56 0.67 -29.43
CA ALA A 6 1.10 1.97 -29.03
C ALA A 6 0.09 2.79 -28.19
N GLY A 7 -1.21 2.57 -28.38
CA GLY A 7 -2.27 3.29 -27.65
C GLY A 7 -2.37 2.90 -26.17
N THR A 8 -2.19 1.62 -25.85
CA THR A 8 -2.18 1.11 -24.47
C THR A 8 -0.93 1.50 -23.69
N TYR A 9 0.19 1.73 -24.38
CA TYR A 9 1.47 2.13 -23.80
C TYR A 9 1.47 3.57 -23.28
N LEU A 10 0.80 4.50 -23.97
CA LEU A 10 0.69 5.90 -23.53
C LEU A 10 -0.35 6.12 -22.42
N MET A 11 -1.36 5.24 -22.33
CA MET A 11 -2.41 5.33 -21.31
C MET A 11 -1.91 4.84 -19.92
N ARG A 12 -1.01 3.85 -19.89
CA ARG A 12 -0.35 3.35 -18.65
C ARG A 12 0.58 4.38 -17.99
N ARG A 13 1.25 5.21 -18.80
CA ARG A 13 2.17 6.28 -18.34
C ARG A 13 1.48 7.38 -17.51
N ARG A 14 0.14 7.52 -17.61
CA ARG A 14 -0.62 8.55 -16.89
C ARG A 14 -1.03 8.13 -15.46
N ILE A 15 -1.09 6.83 -15.18
CA ILE A 15 -1.69 6.28 -13.95
C ILE A 15 -0.69 6.22 -12.80
N ALA A 16 0.56 5.82 -13.06
CA ALA A 16 1.64 5.95 -12.08
C ALA A 16 1.90 7.42 -11.69
N PHE A 17 1.64 8.35 -12.61
CA PHE A 17 1.72 9.78 -12.35
C PHE A 17 0.50 10.36 -11.61
N SER A 18 -0.73 9.88 -11.86
CA SER A 18 -1.93 10.36 -11.14
C SER A 18 -2.02 9.77 -9.73
N VAL A 19 -1.77 8.46 -9.53
CA VAL A 19 -1.77 7.84 -8.20
C VAL A 19 -0.57 8.32 -7.38
N GLY A 20 0.62 8.42 -7.98
CA GLY A 20 1.80 9.00 -7.34
C GLY A 20 1.72 10.51 -7.13
N GLY A 21 0.89 11.23 -7.91
CA GLY A 21 0.61 12.66 -7.76
C GLY A 21 -0.40 12.93 -6.64
N ALA A 22 -1.52 12.21 -6.65
CA ALA A 22 -2.56 12.26 -5.62
C ALA A 22 -2.03 11.82 -4.25
N LEU A 23 -1.17 10.79 -4.18
CA LEU A 23 -0.48 10.45 -2.93
C LEU A 23 0.52 11.53 -2.48
N ARG A 24 1.13 12.27 -3.42
CA ARG A 24 2.05 13.38 -3.09
C ARG A 24 1.30 14.59 -2.53
N GLU A 25 0.16 14.95 -3.13
CA GLU A 25 -0.70 16.04 -2.65
C GLU A 25 -1.33 15.71 -1.29
N TRP A 26 -1.85 14.49 -1.13
CA TRP A 26 -2.37 14.02 0.17
C TRP A 26 -1.30 14.01 1.28
N ARG A 27 -0.02 13.76 0.95
CA ARG A 27 1.10 13.80 1.90
C ARG A 27 1.57 15.22 2.23
N ALA A 28 1.48 16.16 1.28
CA ALA A 28 1.81 17.57 1.51
C ALA A 28 0.83 18.20 2.52
N GLU A 29 -0.48 17.97 2.33
CA GLU A 29 -1.52 18.49 3.25
C GLU A 29 -1.39 17.93 4.67
N ARG A 30 -0.93 16.68 4.82
CA ARG A 30 -0.73 16.06 6.14
C ARG A 30 0.47 16.65 6.88
N LYS A 31 1.52 17.04 6.16
CA LYS A 31 2.69 17.74 6.71
C LYS A 31 2.30 19.14 7.19
N GLU A 32 1.49 19.85 6.40
CA GLU A 32 0.98 21.18 6.77
C GLU A 32 0.04 21.12 7.98
N ARG A 33 -0.85 20.12 8.08
CA ARG A 33 -1.69 19.94 9.28
C ARG A 33 -0.90 19.60 10.53
N ARG A 34 0.21 18.83 10.42
CA ARG A 34 1.10 18.55 11.55
C ARG A 34 1.86 19.80 12.00
N LEU A 35 2.28 20.65 11.06
CA LEU A 35 2.95 21.92 11.36
C LEU A 35 1.98 22.93 11.97
N ALA A 36 0.73 22.99 11.49
CA ALA A 36 -0.30 23.88 12.03
C ALA A 36 -0.74 23.53 13.47
N VAL A 37 -0.71 22.23 13.84
CA VAL A 37 -0.99 21.78 15.22
C VAL A 37 0.21 21.99 16.15
N ALA A 38 1.43 22.04 15.61
CA ALA A 38 2.64 22.30 16.39
C ALA A 38 2.83 23.80 16.73
N ASP A 39 2.15 24.71 16.01
CA ASP A 39 2.26 26.16 16.18
C ASP A 39 1.20 26.76 17.14
N THR A 40 0.37 25.90 17.75
CA THR A 40 -0.68 26.31 18.71
C THR A 40 -0.31 25.96 20.15
N HIS A 41 0.79 26.53 20.63
CA HIS A 41 0.99 26.75 22.07
C HIS A 41 1.73 28.07 22.29
N PRO A 42 1.01 29.19 22.49
CA PRO A 42 1.63 30.34 23.13
C PRO A 42 1.78 30.06 24.63
N ASP A 43 2.94 30.44 25.17
CA ASP A 43 3.21 30.60 26.60
C ASP A 43 2.07 31.38 27.27
N GLU A 44 1.33 30.73 28.18
CA GLU A 44 0.45 31.43 29.13
C GLU A 44 1.02 31.29 30.55
N GLN A 45 1.50 32.41 31.07
CA GLN A 45 1.83 32.59 32.49
C GLN A 45 0.56 32.49 33.35
N PRO A 46 0.63 31.96 34.58
CA PRO A 46 -0.54 31.81 35.44
C PRO A 46 -0.87 33.15 36.11
N THR A 47 -1.94 33.80 35.67
CA THR A 47 -2.63 34.83 36.47
C THR A 47 -3.95 34.30 37.00
N ASP A 48 -4.05 34.38 38.32
CA ASP A 48 -5.11 33.93 39.20
C ASP A 48 -6.29 34.90 39.12
N GLU A 49 -7.31 34.62 38.29
CA GLU A 49 -8.58 35.35 38.31
C GLU A 49 -9.75 34.43 37.89
N PHE A 50 -10.71 34.28 38.80
CA PHE A 50 -11.91 33.46 38.66
C PHE A 50 -12.77 33.84 37.44
N PRO A 51 -13.29 32.91 36.62
CA PRO A 51 -14.20 33.26 35.54
C PRO A 51 -15.68 33.21 35.97
N VAL A 52 -16.36 34.29 35.58
CA VAL A 52 -17.79 34.59 35.54
C VAL A 52 -18.58 33.50 34.78
N PRO A 53 -19.86 33.21 35.13
CA PRO A 53 -20.66 32.23 34.38
C PRO A 53 -20.97 32.74 32.96
N VAL A 54 -20.43 32.04 31.95
CA VAL A 54 -20.67 32.31 30.53
C VAL A 54 -22.09 31.83 30.13
N PRO A 55 -22.90 32.63 29.43
CA PRO A 55 -24.18 32.19 28.87
C PRO A 55 -23.97 31.11 27.81
N ARG A 56 -24.76 30.03 27.85
CA ARG A 56 -24.71 28.93 26.87
C ARG A 56 -24.78 29.46 25.44
N ALA A 57 -23.65 29.41 24.74
CA ALA A 57 -23.58 29.59 23.31
C ALA A 57 -24.27 28.41 22.61
N LYS A 58 -24.97 28.77 21.53
CA LYS A 58 -25.68 27.95 20.56
C LYS A 58 -24.76 26.84 19.99
N PRO A 59 -25.26 25.64 19.65
CA PRO A 59 -24.40 24.57 19.14
C PRO A 59 -23.62 25.05 17.91
N GLU A 60 -22.31 25.14 18.11
CA GLU A 60 -21.30 25.42 17.12
C GLU A 60 -21.29 24.25 16.15
N LEU A 61 -21.44 24.57 14.86
CA LEU A 61 -21.47 23.63 13.76
C LEU A 61 -20.22 22.74 13.84
N GLU A 62 -20.44 21.43 13.91
CA GLU A 62 -19.39 20.43 13.68
C GLU A 62 -18.62 20.83 12.41
N PRO A 63 -17.27 20.81 12.43
CA PRO A 63 -16.51 21.13 11.24
C PRO A 63 -16.96 20.20 10.13
N THR A 64 -17.54 20.78 9.08
CA THR A 64 -17.85 20.10 7.82
C THR A 64 -16.60 19.33 7.42
N GLN A 65 -16.63 18.01 7.63
CA GLN A 65 -15.61 17.13 7.11
C GLN A 65 -15.69 17.26 5.59
N GLU A 66 -14.73 17.97 4.99
CA GLU A 66 -14.54 17.92 3.55
C GLU A 66 -14.43 16.44 3.16
N PRO A 67 -15.17 16.00 2.13
CA PRO A 67 -15.12 14.62 1.68
C PRO A 67 -13.67 14.29 1.34
N ARG A 68 -13.09 13.33 2.06
CA ARG A 68 -11.82 12.69 1.69
C ARG A 68 -11.89 12.33 0.21
N PRO A 69 -10.84 12.55 -0.59
CA PRO A 69 -10.81 12.04 -1.94
C PRO A 69 -10.86 10.51 -1.88
N VAL A 70 -12.04 9.96 -2.11
CA VAL A 70 -12.20 8.56 -2.50
C VAL A 70 -11.54 8.49 -3.87
N LEU A 71 -10.48 7.70 -4.01
CA LEU A 71 -9.88 7.41 -5.31
C LEU A 71 -10.99 6.76 -6.15
N GLU A 72 -11.63 7.55 -7.01
CA GLU A 72 -12.70 7.11 -7.90
C GLU A 72 -12.14 5.99 -8.81
N PRO A 73 -12.81 4.82 -8.89
CA PRO A 73 -12.32 3.64 -9.61
C PRO A 73 -11.99 3.88 -11.10
N ALA A 74 -12.48 4.97 -11.68
CA ALA A 74 -12.25 5.33 -13.08
C ALA A 74 -10.77 5.63 -13.41
N GLU A 75 -9.93 5.94 -12.41
CA GLU A 75 -8.49 6.18 -12.62
C GLU A 75 -7.60 4.94 -12.40
N ILE A 76 -8.14 3.89 -11.77
CA ILE A 76 -7.50 2.57 -11.72
C ILE A 76 -7.71 1.98 -13.11
N ALA A 77 -6.66 1.86 -13.92
CA ALA A 77 -6.77 1.12 -15.18
C ALA A 77 -7.41 -0.24 -14.89
N ALA A 78 -8.62 -0.43 -15.40
CA ALA A 78 -9.32 -1.69 -15.33
C ALA A 78 -8.36 -2.80 -15.80
N GLY A 79 -7.88 -3.61 -14.85
CA GLY A 79 -6.99 -4.73 -15.13
C GLY A 79 -5.50 -4.62 -14.72
N SER A 80 -5.06 -3.65 -13.92
CA SER A 80 -3.73 -3.72 -13.26
C SER A 80 -3.87 -4.25 -11.84
N ALA A 81 -3.24 -5.39 -11.53
CA ALA A 81 -3.27 -5.97 -10.19
C ALA A 81 -2.51 -5.09 -9.19
N VAL A 82 -1.41 -4.50 -9.64
CA VAL A 82 -0.59 -3.56 -8.85
C VAL A 82 -1.33 -2.26 -8.55
N ALA A 83 -2.10 -1.71 -9.48
CA ALA A 83 -2.86 -0.48 -9.21
C ALA A 83 -3.89 -0.71 -8.08
N TYR A 84 -4.57 -1.86 -8.08
CA TYR A 84 -5.43 -2.27 -6.96
C TYR A 84 -4.63 -2.44 -5.66
N ALA A 85 -3.49 -3.14 -5.72
CA ALA A 85 -2.64 -3.37 -4.55
C ALA A 85 -2.15 -2.06 -3.93
N ILE A 86 -1.67 -1.10 -4.72
CA ILE A 86 -1.22 0.21 -4.24
C ILE A 86 -2.37 0.96 -3.61
N SER A 87 -3.54 0.98 -4.26
CA SER A 87 -4.68 1.77 -3.81
C SER A 87 -5.26 1.25 -2.50
N LEU A 88 -5.31 -0.08 -2.30
CA LEU A 88 -5.72 -0.68 -1.03
C LEU A 88 -4.61 -0.61 0.01
N ALA A 89 -3.36 -0.90 -0.35
CA ALA A 89 -2.24 -0.93 0.59
C ALA A 89 -1.85 0.46 1.11
N ALA A 90 -2.16 1.53 0.37
CA ALA A 90 -2.03 2.90 0.87
C ALA A 90 -2.88 3.16 2.12
N LEU A 91 -3.95 2.38 2.32
CA LEU A 91 -4.84 2.42 3.48
C LEU A 91 -4.39 1.44 4.58
N ARG A 92 -3.10 1.48 4.93
CA ARG A 92 -2.47 0.69 6.01
C ARG A 92 -2.35 -0.82 5.69
N GLY A 93 -2.01 -1.12 4.44
CA GLY A 93 -1.88 -2.48 3.93
C GLY A 93 -3.22 -3.11 3.54
N THR A 94 -3.15 -4.17 2.74
CA THR A 94 -4.33 -4.90 2.29
C THR A 94 -4.21 -6.40 2.52
N GLY A 95 -5.31 -7.06 2.88
CA GLY A 95 -5.42 -8.53 2.94
C GLY A 95 -6.13 -9.09 1.72
N LEU A 96 -5.77 -10.30 1.32
CA LEU A 96 -6.38 -11.08 0.25
C LEU A 96 -6.82 -12.43 0.82
N VAL A 97 -8.12 -12.71 0.76
CA VAL A 97 -8.72 -13.97 1.22
C VAL A 97 -9.62 -14.56 0.15
N GLY A 98 -9.99 -15.84 0.31
CA GLY A 98 -10.82 -16.56 -0.65
C GLY A 98 -10.04 -17.34 -1.71
N PRO A 99 -10.74 -18.11 -2.57
CA PRO A 99 -10.11 -19.07 -3.48
C PRO A 99 -9.27 -18.41 -4.58
N GLY A 100 -9.52 -17.15 -4.93
CA GLY A 100 -8.71 -16.40 -5.90
C GLY A 100 -7.49 -15.67 -5.31
N ALA A 101 -7.35 -15.62 -3.98
CA ALA A 101 -6.39 -14.75 -3.30
C ALA A 101 -4.94 -15.00 -3.75
N GLU A 102 -4.51 -16.26 -3.81
CA GLU A 102 -3.15 -16.58 -4.27
C GLU A 102 -2.95 -16.27 -5.76
N GLY A 103 -4.00 -16.42 -6.58
CA GLY A 103 -3.96 -16.06 -7.99
C GLY A 103 -3.73 -14.57 -8.20
N VAL A 104 -4.43 -13.75 -7.42
CA VAL A 104 -4.22 -12.29 -7.40
C VAL A 104 -2.85 -11.95 -6.83
N ALA A 105 -2.42 -12.57 -5.73
CA ALA A 105 -1.12 -12.33 -5.14
C ALA A 105 0.02 -12.63 -6.14
N ARG A 106 -0.09 -13.72 -6.92
CA ARG A 106 0.83 -14.02 -8.02
C ARG A 106 0.81 -12.94 -9.10
N ALA A 107 -0.36 -12.46 -9.50
CA ALA A 107 -0.47 -11.38 -10.50
C ALA A 107 0.19 -10.08 -10.02
N ILE A 108 -0.05 -9.69 -8.77
CA ILE A 108 0.62 -8.53 -8.13
C ILE A 108 2.14 -8.73 -8.14
N LEU A 109 2.62 -9.87 -7.64
CA LEU A 109 4.05 -10.17 -7.57
C LEU A 109 4.72 -10.10 -8.95
N VAL A 110 4.12 -10.71 -9.97
CA VAL A 110 4.65 -10.70 -11.33
C VAL A 110 4.68 -9.29 -11.90
N GLU A 111 3.60 -8.52 -11.75
CA GLU A 111 3.53 -7.16 -12.25
C GLU A 111 4.51 -6.22 -11.51
N LEU A 112 4.77 -6.43 -10.21
CA LEU A 112 5.80 -5.69 -9.47
C LEU A 112 7.22 -6.00 -9.95
N LEU A 113 7.53 -7.27 -10.19
CA LEU A 113 8.88 -7.70 -10.55
C LEU A 113 9.21 -7.49 -12.03
N THR A 114 8.21 -7.45 -12.90
CA THR A 114 8.39 -7.24 -14.36
C THR A 114 7.99 -5.84 -14.82
N GLY A 115 7.34 -5.05 -13.97
CA GLY A 115 6.87 -3.71 -14.27
C GLY A 115 8.02 -2.74 -14.52
N ILE A 116 8.05 -2.14 -15.72
CA ILE A 116 9.08 -1.17 -16.12
C ILE A 116 8.74 0.26 -15.63
N ASP A 117 7.46 0.50 -15.32
CA ASP A 117 6.92 1.85 -15.15
C ASP A 117 7.19 2.48 -13.77
N PHE A 118 7.55 1.68 -12.76
CA PHE A 118 8.07 2.19 -11.49
C PHE A 118 8.96 1.14 -10.80
N PRO A 119 10.11 1.56 -10.21
CA PRO A 119 11.00 0.63 -9.54
C PRO A 119 10.35 0.11 -8.25
N ALA A 120 10.24 -1.20 -8.13
CA ALA A 120 9.67 -1.88 -6.97
C ALA A 120 10.58 -3.02 -6.52
N GLU A 121 10.68 -3.19 -5.20
CA GLU A 121 11.28 -4.34 -4.55
C GLU A 121 10.22 -5.06 -3.75
N VAL A 122 10.27 -6.39 -3.73
CA VAL A 122 9.35 -7.23 -2.97
C VAL A 122 10.13 -8.00 -1.92
N VAL A 123 9.69 -7.92 -0.68
CA VAL A 123 10.19 -8.74 0.43
C VAL A 123 9.10 -9.68 0.92
N MET A 124 9.42 -10.97 1.08
CA MET A 124 8.46 -11.97 1.56
C MET A 124 9.12 -13.15 2.28
N PRO A 125 8.38 -13.86 3.15
CA PRO A 125 8.90 -15.05 3.82
C PRO A 125 8.90 -16.25 2.87
N HIS A 126 9.83 -17.18 3.07
CA HIS A 126 10.03 -18.38 2.26
C HIS A 126 8.77 -19.25 2.19
N GLY A 127 8.04 -19.36 3.30
CA GLY A 127 6.78 -20.08 3.35
C GLY A 127 5.72 -19.53 2.39
N LEU A 128 5.63 -18.20 2.24
CA LEU A 128 4.72 -17.59 1.26
C LEU A 128 5.29 -17.71 -0.16
N ALA A 129 6.59 -17.46 -0.33
CA ALA A 129 7.25 -17.60 -1.63
C ALA A 129 7.01 -19.00 -2.22
N ARG A 130 7.15 -20.05 -1.41
CA ARG A 130 6.89 -21.44 -1.84
C ARG A 130 5.43 -21.68 -2.23
N ARG A 131 4.47 -21.04 -1.56
CA ARG A 131 3.04 -21.12 -1.95
C ARG A 131 2.77 -20.42 -3.28
N LEU A 132 3.37 -19.26 -3.52
CA LEU A 132 3.12 -18.45 -4.71
C LEU A 132 3.94 -18.90 -5.93
N LEU A 133 5.15 -19.43 -5.72
CA LEU A 133 6.13 -19.73 -6.77
C LEU A 133 6.57 -21.21 -6.80
N GLY A 134 6.07 -22.05 -5.89
CA GLY A 134 6.49 -23.46 -5.80
C GLY A 134 7.94 -23.61 -5.35
N ASP A 135 8.61 -24.69 -5.77
CA ASP A 135 9.99 -24.99 -5.36
C ASP A 135 11.04 -24.11 -6.06
N ALA A 136 10.64 -23.34 -7.06
CA ALA A 136 11.53 -22.48 -7.82
C ALA A 136 11.89 -21.16 -7.11
N VAL A 137 11.51 -21.01 -5.84
CA VAL A 137 11.97 -19.92 -4.94
C VAL A 137 13.50 -19.80 -4.90
N THR A 138 14.24 -20.86 -5.26
CA THR A 138 15.70 -20.82 -5.36
C THR A 138 16.22 -19.95 -6.52
N ALA A 139 15.38 -19.66 -7.52
CA ALA A 139 15.74 -18.78 -8.61
C ALA A 139 15.75 -17.32 -8.13
N LYS A 140 16.92 -16.67 -8.25
CA LYS A 140 17.12 -15.30 -7.76
C LYS A 140 16.56 -14.29 -8.75
N HIS A 141 15.64 -13.44 -8.30
CA HIS A 141 15.25 -12.22 -9.00
C HIS A 141 15.84 -11.01 -8.26
N PRO A 142 16.48 -10.05 -8.93
CA PRO A 142 17.22 -8.96 -8.26
C PRO A 142 16.33 -8.08 -7.37
N ALA A 143 15.06 -7.93 -7.73
CA ALA A 143 14.08 -7.16 -6.97
C ALA A 143 13.22 -8.00 -6.00
N LEU A 144 13.55 -9.29 -5.81
CA LEU A 144 12.83 -10.19 -4.90
C LEU A 144 13.75 -10.64 -3.76
N VAL A 145 13.41 -10.25 -2.54
CA VAL A 145 14.08 -10.66 -1.31
C VAL A 145 13.21 -11.70 -0.60
N VAL A 146 13.69 -12.94 -0.56
CA VAL A 146 13.03 -14.02 0.18
C VAL A 146 13.81 -14.29 1.47
N LEU A 147 13.11 -14.23 2.60
CA LEU A 147 13.68 -14.43 3.94
C LEU A 147 13.08 -15.66 4.61
N ASP A 148 13.73 -16.21 5.63
CA ASP A 148 13.31 -17.49 6.21
C ASP A 148 11.93 -17.43 6.87
N SER A 149 11.62 -16.32 7.56
CA SER A 149 10.37 -16.18 8.32
C SER A 149 9.73 -14.79 8.18
N VAL A 150 8.46 -14.69 8.60
CA VAL A 150 7.74 -13.38 8.69
C VAL A 150 8.46 -12.45 9.66
N ARG A 151 9.06 -12.98 10.72
CA ARG A 151 9.83 -12.18 11.67
C ARG A 151 11.06 -11.54 11.02
N ASP A 152 11.76 -12.29 10.17
CA ASP A 152 12.92 -11.75 9.43
C ASP A 152 12.48 -10.68 8.43
N VAL A 153 11.30 -10.84 7.82
CA VAL A 153 10.68 -9.80 6.98
C VAL A 153 10.43 -8.52 7.78
N VAL A 154 9.84 -8.62 8.99
CA VAL A 154 9.65 -7.44 9.85
C VAL A 154 10.98 -6.76 10.16
N THR A 155 11.99 -7.52 10.60
CA THR A 155 13.32 -6.97 10.90
C THR A 155 13.96 -6.32 9.68
N HIS A 156 13.86 -6.94 8.50
CA HIS A 156 14.36 -6.38 7.26
C HIS A 156 13.67 -5.05 6.92
N VAL A 157 12.35 -4.98 7.04
CA VAL A 157 11.57 -3.76 6.79
C VAL A 157 11.97 -2.65 7.77
N GLU A 158 12.14 -2.96 9.06
CA GLU A 158 12.57 -1.97 10.06
C GLU A 158 13.95 -1.39 9.74
N VAL A 159 14.92 -2.22 9.35
CA VAL A 159 16.25 -1.77 8.90
C VAL A 159 16.14 -0.90 7.65
N GLU A 160 15.33 -1.32 6.69
CA GLU A 160 15.15 -0.62 5.42
C GLU A 160 14.48 0.75 5.61
N ILE A 161 13.55 0.88 6.56
CA ILE A 161 12.96 2.17 6.94
C ILE A 161 14.04 3.12 7.48
N VAL A 162 14.94 2.64 8.35
CA VAL A 162 16.05 3.45 8.88
C VAL A 162 16.98 3.89 7.76
N ARG A 163 17.38 2.97 6.87
CA ARG A 163 18.25 3.27 5.72
C ARG A 163 17.63 4.35 4.82
N ARG A 164 16.37 4.18 4.42
CA ARG A 164 15.65 5.12 3.56
C ARG A 164 15.44 6.49 4.20
N THR A 165 15.26 6.52 5.53
CA THR A 165 15.13 7.78 6.27
C THR A 165 16.44 8.56 6.21
N GLY A 166 17.59 7.91 6.43
CA GLY A 166 18.90 8.54 6.30
C GLY A 166 19.21 9.01 4.88
N GLU A 167 18.84 8.23 3.86
CA GLU A 167 19.03 8.61 2.46
C GLU A 167 18.18 9.81 2.05
N ARG A 168 16.96 9.91 2.57
CA ARG A 168 16.08 11.07 2.35
C ARG A 168 16.71 12.36 2.88
N GLU A 169 17.33 12.30 4.05
CA GLU A 169 17.99 13.44 4.68
C GLU A 169 19.27 13.86 3.92
N GLY A 170 20.00 12.89 3.34
CA GLY A 170 21.23 13.15 2.59
C GLY A 170 21.05 13.56 1.11
N LEU A 171 20.01 13.06 0.42
CA LEU A 171 19.84 13.22 -1.04
C LEU A 171 18.73 14.18 -1.45
N GLY A 172 18.02 14.82 -0.51
CA GLY A 172 17.03 15.85 -0.82
C GLY A 172 15.69 15.33 -1.38
N GLY A 173 15.37 14.05 -1.23
CA GLY A 173 14.03 13.51 -1.54
C GLY A 173 13.98 12.04 -1.93
N HIS A 174 12.77 11.56 -2.25
CA HIS A 174 12.48 10.14 -2.58
C HIS A 174 12.63 9.80 -4.07
N LYS A 175 13.17 10.70 -4.90
CA LYS A 175 13.01 10.61 -6.37
C LYS A 175 13.56 9.31 -6.99
N ASP A 176 14.49 8.66 -6.33
CA ASP A 176 15.20 7.49 -6.85
C ASP A 176 15.01 6.21 -6.01
N LEU A 177 14.19 6.26 -4.95
CA LEU A 177 13.98 5.08 -4.09
C LEU A 177 12.89 4.16 -4.65
N PRO A 178 13.15 2.85 -4.80
CA PRO A 178 12.14 1.89 -5.20
C PRO A 178 11.04 1.78 -4.14
N TRP A 179 9.82 1.49 -4.56
CA TRP A 179 8.74 1.11 -3.63
C TRP A 179 9.08 -0.23 -2.99
N LEU A 180 8.89 -0.36 -1.68
CA LEU A 180 9.06 -1.65 -0.99
C LEU A 180 7.70 -2.28 -0.73
N PHE A 181 7.44 -3.42 -1.35
CA PHE A 181 6.25 -4.22 -1.10
C PHE A 181 6.59 -5.37 -0.14
N VAL A 182 5.90 -5.38 0.99
CA VAL A 182 5.93 -6.46 1.96
C VAL A 182 4.81 -7.41 1.64
N MET A 183 5.13 -8.62 1.20
CA MET A 183 4.15 -9.67 0.99
C MET A 183 4.28 -10.76 2.07
N ALA A 184 3.23 -11.02 2.83
CA ALA A 184 3.29 -12.01 3.91
C ALA A 184 1.94 -12.71 4.15
N ALA A 185 1.98 -13.90 4.77
CA ALA A 185 0.83 -14.42 5.49
C ALA A 185 1.02 -13.99 6.96
N PRO A 186 0.19 -13.07 7.50
CA PRO A 186 0.52 -12.33 8.72
C PRO A 186 0.59 -13.22 9.97
N GLY A 187 -0.34 -14.17 10.14
CA GLY A 187 -0.38 -15.09 11.28
C GLY A 187 -0.24 -14.37 12.63
N GLU A 188 0.57 -14.94 13.54
CA GLU A 188 0.86 -14.35 14.85
C GLU A 188 1.67 -13.04 14.78
N ALA A 189 2.31 -12.76 13.65
CA ALA A 189 3.13 -11.56 13.45
C ALA A 189 2.34 -10.37 12.88
N ALA A 190 1.01 -10.45 12.80
CA ALA A 190 0.16 -9.42 12.22
C ALA A 190 0.40 -8.02 12.82
N GLU A 191 0.48 -7.93 14.15
CA GLU A 191 0.71 -6.66 14.85
C GLU A 191 2.09 -6.07 14.55
N ALA A 192 3.12 -6.92 14.50
CA ALA A 192 4.48 -6.48 14.20
C ALA A 192 4.59 -5.98 12.76
N LEU A 193 3.95 -6.66 11.80
CA LEU A 193 3.85 -6.20 10.42
C LEU A 193 3.12 -4.86 10.32
N ASP A 194 2.03 -4.67 11.06
CA ASP A 194 1.27 -3.41 11.04
C ASP A 194 2.11 -2.24 11.54
N ARG A 195 2.83 -2.43 12.66
CA ARG A 195 3.74 -1.41 13.18
C ARG A 195 4.82 -1.06 12.15
N ALA A 196 5.44 -2.06 11.53
CA ALA A 196 6.48 -1.85 10.52
C ALA A 196 5.95 -1.13 9.28
N ILE A 197 4.81 -1.56 8.72
CA ILE A 197 4.19 -0.93 7.54
C ILE A 197 3.75 0.50 7.85
N THR A 198 3.15 0.73 9.02
CA THR A 198 2.71 2.06 9.45
C THR A 198 3.90 3.00 9.62
N ALA A 199 5.00 2.54 10.22
CA ALA A 199 6.23 3.31 10.35
C ALA A 199 6.89 3.60 8.99
N GLY A 200 6.82 2.64 8.06
CA GLY A 200 7.42 2.75 6.73
C GLY A 200 6.59 3.48 5.68
N ALA A 201 5.37 3.92 6.01
CA ALA A 201 4.47 4.54 5.05
C ALA A 201 5.06 5.80 4.38
N GLU A 202 5.84 6.60 5.13
CA GLU A 202 6.56 7.76 4.58
C GLU A 202 7.78 7.38 3.74
N SER A 203 8.27 6.14 3.86
CA SER A 203 9.44 5.58 3.17
C SER A 203 9.06 4.67 2.00
N LEU A 204 7.83 4.82 1.47
CA LEU A 204 7.29 4.04 0.34
C LEU A 204 7.20 2.53 0.62
N VAL A 205 6.93 2.15 1.88
CA VAL A 205 6.65 0.77 2.26
C VAL A 205 5.15 0.51 2.19
N LEU A 206 4.75 -0.54 1.47
CA LEU A 206 3.37 -1.01 1.35
C LEU A 206 3.24 -2.49 1.72
N GLY A 207 2.12 -2.88 2.32
CA GLY A 207 1.84 -4.27 2.70
C GLY A 207 0.73 -4.94 1.90
N VAL A 208 0.98 -6.16 1.43
CA VAL A 208 -0.02 -7.04 0.79
C VAL A 208 0.01 -8.40 1.51
N MET A 209 -1.07 -8.71 2.22
CA MET A 209 -1.19 -9.89 3.06
C MET A 209 -2.00 -10.98 2.34
N VAL A 210 -1.47 -12.19 2.26
CA VAL A 210 -2.17 -13.36 1.69
C VAL A 210 -2.84 -14.15 2.82
N ASP A 211 -3.70 -13.44 3.54
CA ASP A 211 -4.65 -13.91 4.55
C ASP A 211 -5.52 -12.71 5.00
N ARG A 212 -6.35 -12.89 6.02
CA ARG A 212 -7.07 -11.80 6.68
C ARG A 212 -6.09 -10.77 7.25
N TRP A 213 -6.38 -9.50 7.01
CA TRP A 213 -5.62 -8.36 7.52
C TRP A 213 -6.48 -7.48 8.42
N PRO A 214 -6.30 -7.53 9.75
CA PRO A 214 -7.19 -6.83 10.69
C PRO A 214 -6.90 -5.33 10.82
N TYR A 215 -5.77 -4.84 10.31
CA TYR A 215 -5.33 -3.45 10.49
C TYR A 215 -5.59 -2.53 9.30
N GLY A 216 -6.06 -3.08 8.18
CA GLY A 216 -6.35 -2.37 6.93
C GLY A 216 -7.56 -2.99 6.21
N ILE A 217 -7.56 -2.96 4.88
CA ILE A 217 -8.68 -3.49 4.08
C ILE A 217 -8.39 -4.93 3.65
N THR A 218 -9.27 -5.86 4.01
CA THR A 218 -9.24 -7.25 3.52
C THR A 218 -10.23 -7.42 2.36
N CYS A 219 -9.74 -7.90 1.24
CA CYS A 219 -10.49 -8.20 0.03
C CYS A 219 -10.72 -9.71 -0.09
N ALA A 220 -11.98 -10.12 -0.16
CA ALA A 220 -12.36 -11.49 -0.50
C ALA A 220 -12.47 -11.63 -2.01
N VAL A 221 -11.76 -12.60 -2.58
CA VAL A 221 -11.60 -12.77 -4.02
C VAL A 221 -12.01 -14.17 -4.45
N ASP A 222 -12.90 -14.26 -5.44
CA ASP A 222 -13.29 -15.50 -6.08
C ASP A 222 -12.23 -16.00 -7.08
N THR A 223 -12.33 -17.26 -7.51
CA THR A 223 -11.41 -17.96 -8.42
C THR A 223 -11.07 -17.20 -9.71
N ASP A 224 -12.01 -16.40 -10.23
CA ASP A 224 -11.83 -15.60 -11.44
C ASP A 224 -11.20 -14.22 -11.20
N GLY A 225 -10.85 -13.91 -9.95
CA GLY A 225 -10.29 -12.63 -9.53
C GLY A 225 -11.34 -11.57 -9.14
N THR A 226 -12.62 -11.92 -9.15
CA THR A 226 -13.69 -10.98 -8.76
C THR A 226 -13.70 -10.75 -7.26
N ILE A 227 -13.74 -9.47 -6.87
CA ILE A 227 -13.91 -9.04 -5.48
C ILE A 227 -15.35 -9.31 -5.06
N THR A 228 -15.56 -10.21 -4.12
CA THR A 228 -16.91 -10.56 -3.62
C THR A 228 -17.27 -9.79 -2.35
N HIS A 229 -16.26 -9.39 -1.56
CA HIS A 229 -16.45 -8.66 -0.33
C HIS A 229 -15.21 -7.85 0.03
N LEU A 230 -15.39 -6.72 0.70
CA LEU A 230 -14.33 -5.89 1.25
C LEU A 230 -14.67 -5.58 2.72
N GLU A 231 -13.75 -5.91 3.62
CA GLU A 231 -13.84 -5.62 5.05
C GLU A 231 -12.76 -4.61 5.43
N GLY A 232 -13.10 -3.62 6.24
CA GLY A 232 -12.14 -2.63 6.73
C GLY A 232 -12.75 -1.23 6.78
N LYS A 233 -12.13 -0.36 7.58
CA LYS A 233 -12.54 1.04 7.62
C LYS A 233 -12.20 1.70 6.28
N ASP A 234 -13.11 2.54 5.78
CA ASP A 234 -12.94 3.28 4.53
C ASP A 234 -12.77 2.36 3.29
N ALA A 235 -13.29 1.13 3.35
CA ALA A 235 -13.27 0.20 2.22
C ALA A 235 -14.00 0.81 1.02
N PRO A 236 -13.37 0.83 -0.17
CA PRO A 236 -13.98 1.41 -1.36
C PRO A 236 -15.12 0.51 -1.88
N PRO A 237 -16.05 1.06 -2.68
CA PRO A 237 -17.17 0.30 -3.23
C PRO A 237 -16.74 -0.55 -4.45
N TRP A 238 -15.69 -1.37 -4.32
CA TRP A 238 -15.12 -2.17 -5.43
C TRP A 238 -15.62 -3.61 -5.49
N VAL A 239 -16.66 -3.96 -4.74
CA VAL A 239 -17.32 -5.26 -4.90
C VAL A 239 -17.79 -5.42 -6.35
N GLY A 240 -17.52 -6.58 -6.95
CA GLY A 240 -17.78 -6.88 -8.36
C GLY A 240 -16.64 -6.48 -9.31
N HIS A 241 -15.63 -5.74 -8.86
CA HIS A 241 -14.44 -5.48 -9.67
C HIS A 241 -13.60 -6.74 -9.83
N ARG A 242 -12.93 -6.88 -10.98
CA ARG A 242 -12.04 -8.01 -11.25
C ARG A 242 -10.58 -7.58 -11.20
N ILE A 243 -9.81 -8.27 -10.36
CA ILE A 243 -8.35 -8.18 -10.31
C ILE A 243 -7.77 -9.33 -11.16
N PRO A 244 -6.74 -9.10 -11.99
CA PRO A 244 -6.08 -10.17 -12.71
C PRO A 244 -5.59 -11.28 -11.78
N THR A 245 -5.70 -12.54 -12.24
CA THR A 245 -5.16 -13.70 -11.55
C THR A 245 -4.16 -14.42 -12.43
N LEU A 246 -3.15 -15.02 -11.80
CA LEU A 246 -2.20 -15.92 -12.46
C LEU A 246 -2.22 -17.29 -11.79
N THR A 247 -2.09 -18.34 -12.60
CA THR A 247 -1.72 -19.66 -12.12
C THR A 247 -0.24 -19.69 -11.72
N LEU A 248 0.15 -20.70 -10.94
CA LEU A 248 1.56 -20.93 -10.59
C LEU A 248 2.45 -21.00 -11.85
N ASN A 249 2.04 -21.80 -12.83
CA ASN A 249 2.81 -22.00 -14.06
C ASN A 249 3.00 -20.70 -14.85
N GLN A 250 1.95 -19.86 -14.94
CA GLN A 250 2.05 -18.57 -15.64
C GLN A 250 2.97 -17.59 -14.91
N ALA A 251 2.91 -17.55 -13.57
CA ALA A 251 3.81 -16.71 -12.78
C ALA A 251 5.26 -17.14 -12.98
N MET A 252 5.50 -18.45 -12.94
CA MET A 252 6.82 -19.04 -13.13
C MET A 252 7.42 -18.78 -14.51
N SER A 253 6.65 -19.02 -15.58
CA SER A 253 7.12 -18.78 -16.95
C SER A 253 7.41 -17.31 -17.24
N THR A 254 6.81 -16.39 -16.47
CA THR A 254 6.98 -14.96 -16.65
C THR A 254 8.21 -14.43 -15.89
N LEU A 255 8.43 -14.92 -14.67
CA LEU A 255 9.55 -14.46 -13.82
C LEU A 255 10.87 -15.15 -14.13
N PHE A 256 10.82 -16.40 -14.60
CA PHE A 256 11.99 -17.25 -14.82
C PHE A 256 11.90 -17.95 -16.19
N PRO A 257 11.98 -17.19 -17.29
CA PRO A 257 11.93 -17.72 -18.65
C PRO A 257 13.16 -18.55 -19.04
#